data_AF-G7EF61-F1
#
_entry.id   AF-G7EF61-F1
#
_cell.length_a   1.000
_cell.length_b   1.000
_cell.length_c   1.000
_cell.angle_alpha   90.00
_cell.angle_beta   90.00
_cell.angle_gamma   90.00
#
_symmetry.space_group_name_H-M   'P 1'
#
loop_
_entity.id
_entity.type
_entity.pdbx_description
1 polymer ?
#
loop_
_entity_poly.entity_id
_entity_poly.type
_entity_poly.pdbx_seq_one_letter_code
_entity_poly.pdbx_strand_id
1 'polypeptide(L)'
;MHKDKLISFTLILIVIFKLIDLSIDILSNVEPVHIWQEIMLIVLSLALFVYLMIDIHRRTTNEKLNLAQLTVSKENIRLLNQQLENSKVAFFNEIKMQFQKWGLTATEKEIALLLIKGLSTSEIASIRKSTEKLISNQSSAIYKKDRRIWET
;
A
#
# COMPACT_ATOMS: atom_id res chain seq x y z
N MET A 1 1.27 20.68 6.97
CA MET A 1 0.75 20.92 8.34
C MET A 1 1.55 21.95 9.14
N HIS A 2 2.87 21.83 9.33
CA HIS A 2 3.64 22.87 10.06
C HIS A 2 3.92 24.13 9.23
N LYS A 3 4.18 24.00 7.92
CA LYS A 3 4.47 25.12 7.02
C LYS A 3 3.27 26.06 6.87
N ASP A 4 2.06 25.53 6.79
CA ASP A 4 0.83 26.32 6.61
C ASP A 4 0.47 27.11 7.88
N LYS A 5 0.68 26.50 9.06
CA LYS A 5 0.58 27.17 10.36
C LYS A 5 1.65 28.25 10.55
N LEU A 6 2.87 28.00 10.07
CA LEU A 6 3.97 28.97 10.11
C LEU A 6 3.64 30.21 9.28
N ILE A 7 3.10 30.04 8.07
CA ILE A 7 2.76 31.16 7.18
C ILE A 7 1.59 31.99 7.77
N SER A 8 0.58 31.33 8.33
CA SER A 8 -0.54 32.02 9.01
C SER A 8 -0.06 32.79 10.25
N PHE A 9 0.88 32.23 11.02
CA PHE A 9 1.51 32.92 12.14
C PHE A 9 2.35 34.13 11.70
N THR A 10 3.13 33.99 10.62
CA THR A 10 3.90 35.10 10.03
C THR A 10 2.97 36.23 9.54
N LEU A 11 1.81 35.90 8.97
CA LEU A 11 0.80 36.88 8.56
C LEU A 11 0.23 37.68 9.74
N ILE A 12 -0.09 37.00 10.84
CA ILE A 12 -0.56 37.65 12.07
C ILE A 12 0.52 38.60 12.61
N LEU A 13 1.79 38.18 12.59
CA LEU A 13 2.91 39.00 13.03
C LEU A 13 3.07 40.27 12.16
N ILE A 14 2.89 40.15 10.84
CA ILE A 14 2.91 41.28 9.91
C ILE A 14 1.78 42.26 10.22
N VAL A 15 0.57 41.78 10.50
CA VAL A 15 -0.59 42.63 10.86
C VAL A 15 -0.35 43.39 12.16
N ILE A 16 0.29 42.77 13.16
CA ILE A 16 0.63 43.45 14.42
C ILE A 16 1.66 44.56 14.20
N PHE A 17 2.71 44.29 13.43
CA PHE A 17 3.72 45.31 13.08
C PHE A 17 3.09 46.51 12.36
N LYS A 18 2.13 46.27 11.45
CA LYS A 18 1.37 47.32 10.75
C LYS A 18 0.59 48.23 11.67
N LEU A 19 -0.02 47.68 12.71
CA LEU A 19 -0.83 48.44 13.66
C LEU A 19 0.03 49.33 14.54
N ILE A 20 1.25 48.89 14.85
CA ILE A 20 2.23 49.65 15.62
C ILE A 20 2.73 50.83 14.80
N ASP A 21 3.14 50.62 13.54
CA ASP A 21 3.59 51.70 12.65
C ASP A 21 2.50 52.76 12.45
N LEU A 22 1.26 52.35 12.13
CA LEU A 22 0.12 53.27 11.96
C LEU A 22 -0.14 54.12 13.22
N SER A 23 0.03 53.53 14.41
CA SER A 23 -0.18 54.26 15.67
C SER A 23 0.91 55.31 15.92
N ILE A 24 2.15 55.03 15.48
CA ILE A 24 3.29 55.94 15.59
C ILE A 24 3.16 57.10 14.58
N ASP A 25 2.68 56.81 13.36
CA ASP A 25 2.51 57.79 12.30
C ASP A 25 1.37 58.78 12.56
N ILE A 26 0.26 58.32 13.17
CA ILE A 26 -0.86 59.18 13.59
C ILE A 26 -0.41 60.19 14.67
N LEU A 27 0.52 59.81 15.56
CA LEU A 27 1.04 60.70 16.60
C LEU A 27 2.06 61.70 16.06
N SER A 28 2.72 61.37 14.94
CA SER A 28 3.85 62.12 14.39
C SER A 28 3.48 63.07 13.24
N ASN A 29 2.19 63.13 12.85
CA ASN A 29 1.63 64.07 11.87
C ASN A 29 2.36 64.08 10.50
N VAL A 30 2.72 62.88 10.02
CA VAL A 30 3.59 62.61 8.85
C VAL A 30 2.82 62.65 7.51
N GLU A 31 3.56 62.81 6.40
CA GLU A 31 3.06 62.96 5.03
C GLU A 31 2.05 61.88 4.56
N PRO A 32 1.04 62.26 3.75
CA PRO A 32 -0.05 61.38 3.32
C PRO A 32 0.37 60.18 2.44
N VAL A 33 1.62 60.15 1.95
CA VAL A 33 2.16 59.05 1.14
C VAL A 33 2.39 57.78 1.97
N HIS A 34 2.73 57.91 3.26
CA HIS A 34 2.94 56.78 4.17
C HIS A 34 1.63 56.02 4.45
N ILE A 35 0.52 56.75 4.64
CA ILE A 35 -0.81 56.19 4.88
C ILE A 35 -1.27 55.31 3.70
N TRP A 36 -0.96 55.70 2.46
CA TRP A 36 -1.34 54.93 1.29
C TRP A 36 -0.57 53.60 1.18
N GLN A 37 0.73 53.61 1.48
CA GLN A 37 1.55 52.40 1.51
C GLN A 37 1.10 51.45 2.63
N GLU A 38 0.62 52.01 3.75
CA GLU A 38 0.12 51.21 4.85
C GLU A 38 -1.14 50.44 4.49
N ILE A 39 -2.11 51.12 3.89
CA ILE A 39 -3.38 50.53 3.43
C ILE A 39 -3.12 49.42 2.40
N MET A 40 -2.23 49.66 1.44
CA MET A 40 -1.98 48.70 0.36
C MET A 40 -1.43 47.36 0.89
N LEU A 41 -0.58 47.41 1.92
CA LEU A 41 0.09 46.24 2.48
C LEU A 41 -0.83 45.52 3.50
N ILE A 42 -1.81 46.20 4.11
CA ILE A 42 -2.91 45.56 4.86
C ILE A 42 -3.80 44.74 3.90
N VAL A 43 -4.16 45.29 2.74
CA VAL A 43 -4.99 44.59 1.73
C VAL A 43 -4.28 43.34 1.21
N LEU A 44 -2.98 43.44 0.91
CA LEU A 44 -2.15 42.30 0.47
C LEU A 44 -2.09 41.17 1.53
N SER A 45 -1.94 41.53 2.80
CA SER A 45 -1.92 40.59 3.92
C SER A 45 -3.27 39.86 4.08
N LEU A 46 -4.38 40.61 4.02
CA LEU A 46 -5.72 40.06 4.13
C LEU A 46 -6.04 39.09 2.98
N ALA A 47 -5.66 39.44 1.75
CA ALA A 47 -5.84 38.58 0.58
C ALA A 47 -5.06 37.25 0.71
N LEU A 48 -3.81 37.32 1.18
CA LEU A 48 -2.98 36.12 1.40
C LEU A 48 -3.55 35.23 2.52
N PHE A 49 -4.08 35.84 3.59
CA PHE A 49 -4.73 35.12 4.68
C PHE A 49 -5.98 34.37 4.21
N VAL A 50 -6.86 35.03 3.45
CA VAL A 50 -8.07 34.39 2.89
C VAL A 50 -7.72 33.25 1.94
N TYR A 51 -6.71 33.45 1.06
CA TYR A 51 -6.24 32.41 0.15
C TYR A 51 -5.77 31.16 0.89
N LEU A 52 -4.96 31.31 1.94
CA LEU A 52 -4.47 30.18 2.75
C LEU A 52 -5.58 29.52 3.57
N MET A 53 -6.53 30.31 4.09
CA MET A 53 -7.68 29.78 4.83
C MET A 53 -8.51 28.85 3.95
N ILE A 54 -8.77 29.25 2.70
CA ILE A 54 -9.47 28.42 1.70
C ILE A 54 -8.64 27.16 1.36
N ASP A 55 -7.34 27.31 1.15
CA ASP A 55 -6.44 26.20 0.82
C ASP A 55 -6.37 25.14 1.95
N ILE A 56 -6.27 25.57 3.21
CA ILE A 56 -6.26 24.68 4.39
C ILE A 56 -7.59 23.95 4.55
N HIS A 57 -8.72 24.65 4.35
CA HIS A 57 -10.05 24.02 4.42
C HIS A 57 -10.25 23.01 3.28
N ARG A 58 -9.75 23.30 2.07
CA ARG A 58 -9.78 22.36 0.94
C ARG A 58 -8.92 21.11 1.20
N ARG A 59 -7.76 21.24 1.84
CA ARG A 59 -6.85 20.11 2.13
C ARG A 59 -7.40 19.15 3.19
N THR A 60 -8.08 19.68 4.21
CA THR A 60 -8.57 18.89 5.35
C THR A 60 -9.65 17.86 4.96
N THR A 61 -10.40 18.11 3.89
CA THR A 61 -11.45 17.21 3.41
C THR A 61 -10.88 16.00 2.66
N ASN A 62 -9.74 16.15 1.99
CA ASN A 62 -9.13 15.10 1.17
C ASN A 62 -8.45 14.01 2.00
N GLU A 63 -7.93 14.35 3.19
CA GLU A 63 -7.23 13.38 4.06
C GLU A 63 -8.19 12.36 4.69
N LYS A 64 -9.41 12.77 5.05
CA LYS A 64 -10.41 11.88 5.69
C LYS A 64 -10.94 10.83 4.72
N LEU A 65 -11.08 11.19 3.45
CA LEU A 65 -11.53 10.28 2.40
C LEU A 65 -10.51 9.16 2.16
N ASN A 66 -9.22 9.48 2.19
CA ASN A 66 -8.14 8.50 1.99
C ASN A 66 -8.04 7.50 3.15
N LEU A 67 -8.28 7.92 4.39
CA LEU A 67 -8.26 7.01 5.55
C LEU A 67 -9.43 6.02 5.53
N ALA A 68 -10.62 6.47 5.14
CA ALA A 68 -11.79 5.60 4.99
C ALA A 68 -11.61 4.58 3.85
N GLN A 69 -10.95 4.97 2.76
CA GLN A 69 -10.60 4.06 1.67
C GLN A 69 -9.56 3.00 2.10
N LEU A 70 -8.63 3.35 2.99
CA LEU A 70 -7.61 2.43 3.48
C LEU A 70 -8.20 1.33 4.40
N THR A 71 -9.18 1.66 5.24
CA THR A 71 -9.86 0.65 6.08
C THR A 71 -10.67 -0.33 5.23
N VAL A 72 -11.44 0.16 4.26
CA VAL A 72 -12.21 -0.68 3.33
C VAL A 72 -11.30 -1.56 2.47
N SER A 73 -10.16 -1.03 2.00
CA SER A 73 -9.19 -1.79 1.22
C SER A 73 -8.54 -2.91 2.04
N LYS A 74 -8.23 -2.66 3.32
CA LYS A 74 -7.66 -3.68 4.22
C LYS A 74 -8.63 -4.83 4.53
N GLU A 75 -9.91 -4.55 4.71
CA GLU A 75 -10.91 -5.59 4.97
C GLU A 75 -11.13 -6.51 3.77
N ASN A 76 -11.21 -5.95 2.56
CA ASN A 76 -11.35 -6.73 1.33
C ASN A 76 -10.17 -7.70 1.12
N ILE A 77 -8.94 -7.25 1.39
CA ILE A 77 -7.75 -8.10 1.32
C ILE A 77 -7.82 -9.25 2.32
N ARG A 78 -8.31 -9.01 3.54
CA ARG A 78 -8.44 -10.05 4.57
C ARG A 78 -9.44 -11.14 4.16
N LEU A 79 -10.60 -10.74 3.65
CA LEU A 79 -11.64 -11.69 3.20
C LEU A 79 -11.17 -12.51 2.00
N LEU A 80 -10.54 -11.86 1.01
CA LEU A 80 -9.95 -12.54 -0.15
C LEU A 80 -8.86 -13.54 0.28
N ASN A 81 -7.99 -13.16 1.22
CA ASN A 81 -6.97 -14.06 1.74
C ASN A 81 -7.57 -15.26 2.48
N GLN A 82 -8.63 -15.07 3.26
CA GLN A 82 -9.32 -16.17 3.95
C GLN A 82 -9.99 -17.13 2.98
N GLN A 83 -10.69 -16.61 1.95
CA GLN A 83 -11.29 -17.44 0.91
C GLN A 83 -10.24 -18.20 0.10
N LEU A 84 -9.12 -17.55 -0.19
CA LEU A 84 -7.99 -18.16 -0.89
C LEU A 84 -7.33 -19.27 -0.06
N GLU A 85 -7.10 -19.05 1.24
CA GLU A 85 -6.53 -20.07 2.13
C GLU A 85 -7.46 -21.28 2.25
N ASN A 86 -8.77 -21.07 2.44
CA ASN A 86 -9.73 -22.17 2.49
C ASN A 86 -9.77 -22.96 1.17
N SER A 87 -9.71 -22.28 0.04
CA SER A 87 -9.68 -22.90 -1.29
C SER A 87 -8.39 -23.69 -1.53
N LYS A 88 -7.24 -23.16 -1.10
CA LYS A 88 -5.95 -23.87 -1.16
C LYS A 88 -5.97 -25.13 -0.31
N VAL A 89 -6.52 -25.07 0.91
CA VAL A 89 -6.61 -26.23 1.80
C VAL A 89 -7.46 -27.33 1.18
N ALA A 90 -8.63 -26.99 0.62
CA ALA A 90 -9.49 -27.95 -0.07
C ALA A 90 -8.77 -28.59 -1.26
N PHE A 91 -8.12 -27.79 -2.11
CA PHE A 91 -7.34 -28.27 -3.25
C PHE A 91 -6.19 -29.20 -2.86
N PHE A 92 -5.39 -28.84 -1.85
CA PHE A 92 -4.30 -29.69 -1.38
C PHE A 92 -4.78 -30.98 -0.72
N ASN A 93 -5.96 -30.96 -0.09
CA ASN A 93 -6.57 -32.19 0.44
C ASN A 93 -6.99 -33.14 -0.67
N GLU A 94 -7.58 -32.65 -1.75
CA GLU A 94 -7.92 -33.45 -2.94
C GLU A 94 -6.66 -34.07 -3.58
N ILE A 95 -5.58 -33.30 -3.75
CA ILE A 95 -4.30 -33.83 -4.25
C ILE A 95 -3.80 -34.96 -3.35
N LYS A 96 -3.83 -34.79 -2.02
CA LYS A 96 -3.38 -35.82 -1.08
C LYS A 96 -4.21 -37.10 -1.18
N MET A 97 -5.53 -36.97 -1.34
CA MET A 97 -6.41 -38.11 -1.55
C MET A 97 -6.08 -38.83 -2.86
N GLN A 98 -5.83 -38.09 -3.94
CA GLN A 98 -5.44 -38.69 -5.22
C GLN A 98 -4.08 -39.41 -5.13
N PHE A 99 -3.10 -38.83 -4.43
CA PHE A 99 -1.82 -39.49 -4.17
C PHE A 99 -1.94 -40.76 -3.33
N GLN A 100 -2.93 -40.83 -2.43
CA GLN A 100 -3.25 -42.05 -1.71
C GLN A 100 -3.88 -43.09 -2.63
N LYS A 101 -4.83 -42.70 -3.49
CA LYS A 101 -5.43 -43.61 -4.49
C LYS A 101 -4.36 -44.21 -5.41
N TRP A 102 -3.41 -43.40 -5.87
CA TRP A 102 -2.27 -43.84 -6.67
C TRP A 102 -1.27 -44.76 -5.94
N GLY A 103 -1.38 -44.91 -4.62
CA GLY A 103 -0.45 -45.73 -3.84
C GLY A 103 0.99 -45.19 -3.86
N LEU A 104 1.15 -43.86 -3.84
CA LEU A 104 2.47 -43.25 -3.80
C LEU A 104 3.14 -43.41 -2.43
N THR A 105 4.43 -43.75 -2.44
CA THR A 105 5.31 -43.73 -1.26
C THR A 105 5.56 -42.29 -0.78
N ALA A 106 6.07 -42.12 0.44
CA ALA A 106 6.39 -40.80 0.98
C ALA A 106 7.33 -40.01 0.04
N THR A 107 8.35 -40.69 -0.49
CA THR A 107 9.33 -40.08 -1.41
C THR A 107 8.70 -39.66 -2.74
N GLU A 108 7.81 -40.49 -3.29
CA GLU A 108 7.10 -40.20 -4.55
C GLU A 108 6.09 -39.06 -4.38
N LYS A 109 5.40 -38.95 -3.23
CA LYS A 109 4.46 -37.85 -2.95
C LYS A 109 5.15 -36.49 -2.98
N GLU A 110 6.35 -36.40 -2.44
CA GLU A 110 7.14 -35.17 -2.46
C GLU A 110 7.59 -34.81 -3.88
N ILE A 111 8.03 -35.80 -4.68
CA ILE A 111 8.41 -35.57 -6.09
C ILE A 111 7.18 -35.16 -6.89
N ALA A 112 6.05 -35.85 -6.74
CA ALA A 112 4.78 -35.53 -7.39
C ALA A 112 4.30 -34.11 -7.05
N LEU A 113 4.47 -33.68 -5.79
CA LEU A 113 4.13 -32.31 -5.38
C LEU A 113 5.01 -31.26 -6.08
N LEU A 114 6.30 -31.54 -6.27
CA LEU A 114 7.22 -30.64 -6.98
C LEU A 114 6.94 -30.62 -8.49
N LEU A 115 6.54 -31.76 -9.07
CA LEU A 115 6.09 -31.84 -10.46
C LEU A 115 4.81 -31.01 -10.69
N ILE A 116 3.83 -31.08 -9.77
CA ILE A 116 2.61 -30.24 -9.82
C ILE A 116 2.96 -28.75 -9.75
N LYS A 117 4.02 -28.38 -9.02
CA LYS A 117 4.53 -27.00 -8.96
C LYS A 117 5.25 -26.56 -10.24
N GLY A 118 5.43 -27.44 -11.23
CA GLY A 118 6.05 -27.14 -12.52
C GLY A 118 7.58 -27.19 -12.52
N LEU A 119 8.21 -27.79 -11.50
CA LEU A 119 9.66 -27.92 -11.46
C LEU A 119 10.14 -29.01 -12.43
N SER A 120 11.27 -28.76 -13.08
CA SER A 120 11.97 -29.73 -13.93
C SER A 120 12.69 -30.81 -13.10
N THR A 121 13.02 -31.93 -13.73
CA THR A 121 13.72 -33.05 -13.07
C THR A 121 15.08 -32.65 -12.50
N SER A 122 15.77 -31.72 -13.14
CA SER A 122 17.06 -31.18 -12.69
C SER A 122 16.88 -30.31 -11.43
N GLU A 123 15.88 -29.42 -11.40
CA GLU A 123 15.57 -28.60 -10.22
C GLU A 123 15.14 -29.44 -9.02
N ILE A 124 14.31 -30.46 -9.25
CA ILE A 124 13.89 -31.41 -8.21
C ILE A 124 15.09 -32.18 -7.68
N ALA A 125 16.01 -32.62 -8.55
CA ALA A 125 17.23 -33.30 -8.16
C ALA A 125 18.13 -32.42 -7.27
N SER A 126 18.25 -31.12 -7.60
CA SER A 126 18.96 -30.15 -6.78
C SER A 126 18.32 -29.95 -5.40
N ILE A 127 17.00 -29.81 -5.32
CA ILE A 127 16.27 -29.62 -4.05
C ILE A 127 16.38 -30.87 -3.16
N ARG A 128 16.26 -32.06 -3.75
CA ARG A 128 16.29 -33.35 -3.04
C ARG A 128 17.70 -33.86 -2.78
N LYS A 129 18.75 -33.15 -3.22
CA LYS A 129 20.15 -33.61 -3.20
C LYS A 129 20.30 -35.03 -3.76
N SER A 130 19.62 -35.30 -4.88
CA SER A 130 19.58 -36.60 -5.53
C SER A 130 20.08 -36.51 -6.97
N THR A 131 20.27 -37.65 -7.64
CA THR A 131 20.66 -37.66 -9.05
C THR A 131 19.44 -37.46 -9.94
N GLU A 132 19.62 -36.71 -11.03
CA GLU A 132 18.55 -36.48 -12.01
C GLU A 132 18.00 -37.81 -12.58
N LYS A 133 18.88 -38.79 -12.79
CA LYS A 133 18.49 -40.14 -13.22
C LYS A 133 17.52 -40.81 -12.25
N LEU A 134 17.73 -40.67 -10.94
CA LEU A 134 16.83 -41.23 -9.94
C LEU A 134 15.47 -40.53 -9.93
N ILE A 135 15.46 -39.19 -10.03
CA ILE A 135 14.22 -38.40 -10.09
C ILE A 135 13.42 -38.69 -11.36
N SER A 136 14.08 -38.83 -12.51
CA SER A 136 13.45 -39.20 -13.78
C SER A 136 12.78 -40.58 -13.72
N ASN A 137 13.49 -41.56 -13.13
CA ASN A 137 12.94 -42.90 -12.91
C ASN A 137 11.73 -42.88 -11.96
N GLN A 138 11.80 -42.15 -10.85
CA GLN A 138 10.67 -42.02 -9.92
C GLN A 138 9.48 -41.29 -10.55
N SER A 139 9.73 -40.24 -11.34
CA SER A 139 8.68 -39.52 -12.06
C SER A 139 7.96 -40.42 -13.06
N SER A 140 8.71 -41.24 -13.80
CA SER A 140 8.14 -42.24 -14.72
C SER A 140 7.29 -43.29 -13.99
N ALA A 141 7.70 -43.69 -12.78
CA ALA A 141 6.91 -44.62 -11.95
C ALA A 141 5.59 -43.99 -11.49
N ILE A 142 5.60 -42.70 -11.12
CA ILE A 142 4.40 -41.94 -10.75
C ILE A 142 3.40 -41.91 -11.92
N TYR A 143 3.83 -41.53 -13.14
CA TYR A 143 2.95 -41.49 -14.31
C TYR A 143 2.34 -42.85 -14.67
N LYS A 144 3.08 -43.95 -14.47
CA LYS A 144 2.55 -45.31 -14.67
C LYS A 144 1.47 -45.67 -13.65
N LYS A 145 1.63 -45.24 -12.39
CA LYS A 145 0.64 -45.49 -11.32
C LYS A 145 -0.64 -44.70 -11.53
N ASP A 146 -0.52 -43.44 -11.97
CA ASP A 146 -1.67 -42.62 -12.36
C ASP A 146 -2.45 -43.30 -13.49
N ARG A 147 -1.78 -43.62 -14.61
CA ARG A 147 -2.42 -44.28 -15.77
C ARG A 147 -3.17 -45.56 -15.41
N ARG A 148 -2.61 -46.40 -14.54
CA ARG A 148 -3.21 -47.69 -14.16
C ARG A 148 -4.59 -47.55 -13.51
N ILE A 149 -4.88 -46.43 -12.85
CA ILE A 149 -6.15 -46.21 -12.14
C ILE A 149 -7.26 -45.71 -13.06
N TRP A 150 -6.92 -45.12 -14.20
CA TRP A 150 -7.90 -44.70 -15.21
C TRP A 150 -8.32 -45.83 -16.16
N GLU A 151 -7.60 -46.96 -16.13
CA GLU A 151 -7.88 -48.14 -16.98
C GLU A 151 -8.76 -49.20 -16.27
N THR A 152 -9.12 -48.99 -14.99
CA THR A 152 -10.01 -49.83 -14.16
C THR A 152 -11.30 -49.10 -13.82
#